data_AF-A0A2G9RDA0-F1
#
_entry.id   AF-A0A2G9RDA0-F1
#
_cell.length_a   1.000
_cell.length_b   1.000
_cell.length_c   1.000
_cell.angle_alpha   90.00
_cell.angle_beta   90.00
_cell.angle_gamma   90.00
#
_symmetry.space_group_name_H-M   'P 1'
#
loop_
_entity.id
_entity.type
_entity.pdbx_description
1 polymer ?
#
loop_
_entity_poly.entity_id
_entity_poly.type
_entity_poly.pdbx_seq_one_letter_code
_entity_poly.pdbx_strand_id
1 'polypeptide(L)'
;MLTFEPFNLVYFSILLGVYSNITDVCQPDISNLDDSNDQCVIKMDKENRNVLSILFIGQILLGIGGVPIQPFGISYIDDYASKRNSPLYIGILFAVTIMGPGVAFILGSAMLRYYVDIDKIPANEIVLTPSDPRWIGAWWMGYIVAASVVAIASVPYFFFPREMPQE
;
A
#
# COMPACT_ATOMS: atom_id res chain seq x y z
N MET A 1 -11.94 8.00 18.32
CA MET A 1 -11.41 9.21 17.65
C MET A 1 -9.89 9.14 17.68
N LEU A 2 -9.26 8.35 16.78
CA LEU A 2 -7.81 8.34 16.46
C LEU A 2 -7.35 7.24 15.45
N THR A 3 -8.24 6.59 14.68
CA THR A 3 -7.82 5.55 13.68
C THR A 3 -8.25 5.84 12.23
N PHE A 4 -8.58 7.09 11.89
CA PHE A 4 -9.04 7.47 10.54
C PHE A 4 -8.03 8.28 9.73
N GLU A 5 -6.74 8.26 10.08
CA GLU A 5 -5.72 9.05 9.37
C GLU A 5 -4.99 8.39 8.17
N PRO A 6 -4.98 7.07 7.92
CA PRO A 6 -4.27 6.57 6.73
C PRO A 6 -4.98 6.94 5.42
N PHE A 7 -6.29 7.22 5.45
CA PHE A 7 -7.04 7.65 4.26
C PHE A 7 -6.80 9.11 3.88
N ASN A 8 -6.47 9.98 4.84
CA ASN A 8 -6.27 11.41 4.56
C ASN A 8 -4.97 11.68 3.80
N LEU A 9 -3.89 10.94 4.08
CA LEU A 9 -2.63 11.09 3.34
C LEU A 9 -2.76 10.64 1.89
N VAL A 10 -3.53 9.59 1.62
CA VAL A 10 -3.82 9.14 0.26
C VAL A 10 -4.71 10.14 -0.47
N TYR A 11 -5.77 10.64 0.16
CA TYR A 11 -6.66 11.64 -0.44
C TYR A 11 -5.94 12.96 -0.72
N PHE A 12 -5.06 13.38 0.19
CA PHE A 12 -4.19 14.54 0.03
C PHE A 12 -3.15 14.32 -1.08
N SER A 13 -2.59 13.11 -1.21
CA SER A 13 -1.67 12.75 -2.30
C SER A 13 -2.36 12.70 -3.67
N ILE A 14 -3.62 12.24 -3.72
CA ILE A 14 -4.45 12.24 -4.94
C ILE A 14 -4.87 13.68 -5.29
N LEU A 15 -5.25 14.51 -4.32
CA LEU A 15 -5.54 15.94 -4.54
C LEU A 15 -4.31 16.72 -5.00
N LEU A 16 -3.13 16.46 -4.43
CA LEU A 16 -1.86 17.05 -4.89
C LEU A 16 -1.43 16.50 -6.26
N GLY A 17 -1.71 15.24 -6.56
CA GLY A 17 -1.48 14.64 -7.88
C GLY A 17 -2.40 15.21 -8.96
N VAL A 18 -3.67 15.46 -8.63
CA VAL A 18 -4.63 16.15 -9.51
C VAL A 18 -4.29 17.64 -9.65
N TYR A 19 -3.70 18.28 -8.62
CA TYR A 19 -3.18 19.65 -8.73
C TYR A 19 -1.85 19.72 -9.50
N SER A 20 -1.10 18.61 -9.58
CA SER A 20 0.10 18.46 -10.41
C SER A 20 -0.21 18.23 -11.89
N ASN A 21 -1.38 18.64 -12.36
CA ASN A 21 -1.79 18.73 -13.78
C ASN A 21 -0.92 19.71 -14.61
N ILE A 22 0.28 20.08 -14.12
CA ILE A 22 1.13 21.16 -14.64
C ILE A 22 2.60 20.71 -14.82
N THR A 23 3.02 19.51 -14.39
CA THR A 23 4.44 19.09 -14.54
C THR A 23 4.60 17.67 -15.04
N ASP A 24 4.05 17.35 -16.22
CA ASP A 24 4.58 16.25 -17.02
C ASP A 24 5.67 16.78 -17.96
N VAL A 25 6.87 16.25 -17.79
CA VAL A 25 8.09 16.65 -18.51
C VAL A 25 7.97 16.24 -19.98
N CYS A 26 7.63 17.21 -20.83
CA CYS A 26 8.08 17.22 -22.21
C CYS A 26 9.26 18.18 -22.29
N GLN A 27 10.47 17.67 -22.49
CA GLN A 27 11.58 18.51 -22.97
C GLN A 27 11.56 18.42 -24.50
N PRO A 28 11.06 19.43 -25.23
CA PRO A 28 11.22 19.48 -26.67
C PRO A 28 12.66 19.85 -26.97
N ASP A 29 13.41 18.96 -27.62
CA ASP A 29 14.66 19.37 -28.24
C ASP A 29 14.31 20.17 -29.50
N ILE A 30 14.79 21.41 -29.57
CA ILE A 30 14.48 22.35 -30.65
C ILE A 30 15.27 21.91 -31.89
N SER A 31 14.64 21.15 -32.79
CA SER A 31 14.80 21.36 -34.23
C SER A 31 13.82 20.51 -35.05
N ASN A 32 12.95 21.23 -35.78
CA ASN A 32 12.08 20.79 -36.87
C ASN A 32 10.70 20.22 -36.48
N LEU A 33 9.67 21.00 -36.84
CA LEU A 33 8.27 20.61 -36.88
C LEU A 33 8.09 19.52 -37.94
N ASP A 34 7.76 18.29 -37.54
CA ASP A 34 6.96 17.38 -38.38
C ASP A 34 6.35 16.22 -37.55
N ASP A 35 5.01 16.19 -37.47
CA ASP A 35 4.06 15.09 -37.21
C ASP A 35 4.30 14.08 -36.06
N SER A 36 5.38 14.22 -35.28
CA SER A 36 5.83 13.22 -34.28
C SER A 36 5.42 13.57 -32.85
N ASN A 37 5.03 14.83 -32.60
CA ASN A 37 4.61 15.29 -31.27
C ASN A 37 3.24 14.73 -30.86
N ASP A 38 2.31 14.57 -31.80
CA ASP A 38 0.94 14.14 -31.50
C ASP A 38 0.89 12.66 -31.08
N GLN A 39 1.74 11.81 -31.66
CA GLN A 39 1.83 10.39 -31.26
C GLN A 39 2.45 10.20 -29.87
N CYS A 40 3.43 11.03 -29.49
CA CYS A 40 4.05 10.99 -28.16
C CYS A 40 3.02 11.35 -27.07
N VAL A 41 2.25 12.42 -27.28
CA VAL A 41 1.24 12.91 -26.33
C VAL A 41 0.08 11.93 -26.16
N ILE A 42 -0.45 11.36 -27.26
CA ILE A 42 -1.59 10.43 -27.19
C ILE A 42 -1.21 9.10 -26.51
N LYS A 43 0.01 8.60 -26.75
CA LYS A 43 0.48 7.35 -26.13
C LYS A 43 0.70 7.51 -24.62
N MET A 44 1.31 8.62 -24.20
CA MET A 44 1.52 8.93 -22.78
C MET A 44 0.19 9.13 -22.03
N ASP A 45 -0.79 9.86 -22.60
CA ASP A 45 -2.10 10.04 -21.95
C ASP A 45 -2.85 8.70 -21.75
N LYS A 46 -2.77 7.81 -22.73
CA LYS A 46 -3.41 6.48 -22.64
C LYS A 46 -2.71 5.56 -21.62
N GLU A 47 -1.38 5.53 -21.59
CA GLU A 47 -0.64 4.73 -20.62
C GLU A 47 -0.83 5.27 -19.19
N ASN A 48 -0.79 6.59 -19.00
CA ASN A 48 -1.04 7.23 -17.71
C ASN A 48 -2.46 6.95 -17.20
N ARG A 49 -3.48 7.01 -18.08
CA ARG A 49 -4.87 6.70 -17.71
C ARG A 49 -5.05 5.25 -17.26
N ASN A 50 -4.36 4.31 -17.90
CA ASN A 50 -4.42 2.90 -17.51
C ASN A 50 -3.80 2.67 -16.14
N VAL A 51 -2.62 3.25 -15.88
CA VAL A 51 -1.92 3.16 -14.58
C VAL A 51 -2.77 3.77 -13.47
N LEU A 52 -3.31 4.97 -13.69
CA LEU A 52 -4.20 5.64 -12.73
C LEU A 52 -5.44 4.80 -12.43
N SER A 53 -6.06 4.19 -13.46
CA SER A 53 -7.23 3.34 -13.27
C SER A 53 -6.94 2.12 -12.39
N ILE A 54 -5.79 1.47 -12.57
CA ILE A 54 -5.35 0.35 -11.72
C ILE A 54 -5.13 0.81 -10.27
N LEU A 55 -4.50 1.98 -10.08
CA LEU A 55 -4.31 2.56 -8.75
C LEU A 55 -5.65 2.85 -8.06
N PHE A 56 -6.62 3.45 -8.77
CA PHE A 56 -7.95 3.71 -8.22
C PHE A 56 -8.65 2.42 -7.77
N ILE A 57 -8.63 1.38 -8.61
CA ILE A 57 -9.20 0.08 -8.26
C ILE A 57 -8.49 -0.50 -7.03
N GLY A 58 -7.16 -0.40 -6.96
CA GLY A 58 -6.37 -0.81 -5.80
C GLY A 58 -6.82 -0.11 -4.51
N GLN A 59 -7.00 1.21 -4.54
CA GLN A 59 -7.44 1.97 -3.36
C GLN A 59 -8.87 1.63 -2.94
N ILE A 60 -9.77 1.37 -3.90
CA ILE A 60 -11.14 0.91 -3.60
C ILE A 60 -11.09 -0.46 -2.92
N LEU A 61 -10.31 -1.40 -3.44
CA LEU A 61 -10.15 -2.73 -2.86
C LEU A 61 -9.57 -2.66 -1.45
N LEU A 62 -8.56 -1.81 -1.23
CA LEU A 62 -8.02 -1.56 0.11
C LEU A 62 -9.07 -0.96 1.05
N GLY A 63 -9.91 -0.06 0.56
CA GLY A 63 -11.04 0.49 1.32
C GLY A 63 -12.03 -0.58 1.75
N ILE A 64 -12.56 -1.35 0.79
CA ILE A 64 -13.55 -2.40 1.04
C ILE A 64 -13.00 -3.47 1.99
N GLY A 65 -11.75 -3.88 1.79
CA GLY A 65 -11.11 -4.88 2.64
C GLY A 65 -10.77 -4.38 4.04
N GLY A 66 -10.38 -3.11 4.18
CA GLY A 66 -9.90 -2.53 5.45
C GLY A 66 -11.01 -2.13 6.43
N VAL A 67 -12.11 -1.57 5.91
CA VAL A 67 -13.22 -1.03 6.72
C VAL A 67 -13.80 -2.03 7.74
N PRO A 68 -14.11 -3.29 7.38
CA PRO A 68 -14.77 -4.21 8.31
C PRO A 68 -13.83 -4.85 9.34
N ILE A 69 -12.51 -4.80 9.15
CA ILE A 69 -11.55 -5.58 9.95
C ILE A 69 -11.65 -5.24 11.45
N GLN A 70 -11.54 -3.97 11.78
CA GLN A 70 -11.57 -3.52 13.17
C GLN A 70 -12.96 -3.68 13.82
N PRO A 71 -14.07 -3.20 13.23
CA PRO A 71 -15.38 -3.34 13.86
C PRO A 71 -15.81 -4.81 14.02
N PHE A 72 -15.62 -5.65 13.00
CA PHE A 72 -15.98 -7.07 13.13
C PHE A 72 -15.07 -7.82 14.10
N GLY A 73 -13.78 -7.48 14.18
CA GLY A 73 -12.89 -8.06 15.18
C GLY A 73 -13.34 -7.76 16.61
N ILE A 74 -13.76 -6.52 16.89
CA ILE A 74 -14.24 -6.13 18.22
C ILE A 74 -15.58 -6.78 18.54
N SER A 75 -16.56 -6.73 17.62
CA SER A 75 -17.87 -7.36 17.81
C SER A 75 -17.74 -8.87 18.04
N TYR A 76 -16.85 -9.53 17.31
CA TYR A 76 -16.57 -10.95 17.50
C TYR A 76 -16.04 -11.25 18.91
N ILE A 77 -15.10 -10.46 19.41
CA ILE A 77 -14.59 -10.66 20.77
C ILE A 77 -15.70 -10.43 21.80
N ASP A 78 -16.53 -9.40 21.62
CA ASP A 78 -17.61 -9.09 22.55
C ASP A 78 -18.69 -10.18 22.62
N ASP A 79 -19.03 -10.79 21.48
CA ASP A 79 -20.07 -11.82 21.39
C ASP A 79 -19.62 -13.20 21.90
N TYR A 80 -18.33 -13.52 21.83
CA TYR A 80 -17.82 -14.87 22.14
C TYR A 80 -16.97 -14.96 23.42
N ALA A 81 -16.41 -13.86 23.91
CA ALA A 81 -15.62 -13.86 25.14
C ALA A 81 -16.50 -13.65 26.38
N SER A 82 -16.13 -14.30 27.50
CA SER A 82 -16.80 -14.07 28.78
C SER A 82 -16.70 -12.60 29.21
N LYS A 83 -17.74 -12.06 29.88
CA LYS A 83 -17.80 -10.64 30.32
C LYS A 83 -16.61 -10.19 31.17
N ARG A 84 -15.96 -11.14 31.86
CA ARG A 84 -14.78 -10.88 32.70
C ARG A 84 -13.50 -10.71 31.87
N ASN A 85 -13.37 -11.44 30.77
CA ASN A 85 -12.14 -11.52 29.97
C ASN A 85 -12.20 -10.63 28.71
N SER A 86 -13.39 -10.30 28.20
CA SER A 86 -13.59 -9.46 27.01
C SER A 86 -12.76 -8.17 27.01
N PRO A 87 -12.72 -7.36 28.10
CA PRO A 87 -11.92 -6.12 28.11
C PRO A 87 -10.42 -6.35 27.92
N LEU A 88 -9.89 -7.48 28.40
CA LEU A 88 -8.48 -7.83 28.26
C LEU A 88 -8.15 -8.20 26.81
N TYR A 89 -9.01 -8.98 26.14
CA TYR A 89 -8.83 -9.34 24.73
C TYR A 89 -8.93 -8.12 23.81
N ILE A 90 -9.89 -7.23 24.05
CA ILE A 90 -10.00 -5.96 23.31
C ILE A 90 -8.76 -5.07 23.55
N GLY A 91 -8.25 -5.03 24.79
CA GLY A 91 -7.02 -4.31 25.12
C GLY A 91 -5.81 -4.82 24.35
N ILE A 92 -5.64 -6.14 24.25
CA ILE A 92 -4.57 -6.77 23.44
C ILE A 92 -4.73 -6.41 21.96
N LEU A 93 -5.95 -6.46 21.42
CA LEU A 93 -6.22 -6.07 20.03
C LEU A 93 -5.73 -4.66 19.75
N PHE A 94 -6.08 -3.67 20.59
CA PHE A 94 -5.63 -2.29 20.39
C PHE A 94 -4.12 -2.12 20.58
N ALA A 95 -3.50 -2.83 21.52
CA ALA A 95 -2.06 -2.79 21.70
C ALA A 95 -1.32 -3.26 20.43
N VAL A 96 -1.77 -4.36 19.82
CA VAL A 96 -1.23 -4.86 18.54
C VAL A 96 -1.45 -3.84 17.42
N THR A 97 -2.63 -3.24 17.33
CA THR A 97 -2.95 -2.22 16.31
C THR A 97 -2.01 -1.01 16.39
N ILE A 98 -1.66 -0.55 17.61
CA ILE A 98 -0.75 0.58 17.81
C ILE A 98 0.71 0.19 17.53
N MET A 99 1.10 -1.04 17.84
CA MET A 99 2.45 -1.55 17.53
C MET A 99 2.66 -1.79 16.02
N GLY A 100 1.61 -2.16 15.30
CA GLY A 100 1.65 -2.50 13.87
C GLY A 100 2.38 -1.45 13.00
N PRO A 101 2.01 -0.15 13.06
CA PRO A 101 2.70 0.90 12.32
C PRO A 101 4.21 0.94 12.57
N GLY A 102 4.66 0.77 13.81
CA GLY A 102 6.09 0.77 14.15
C GLY A 102 6.85 -0.37 13.46
N VAL A 103 6.30 -1.58 13.51
CA VAL A 103 6.87 -2.75 12.84
C VAL A 103 6.87 -2.55 11.32
N ALA A 104 5.79 -2.01 10.76
CA ALA A 104 5.67 -1.73 9.33
C ALA A 104 6.69 -0.68 8.87
N PHE A 105 6.96 0.37 9.65
CA PHE A 105 7.97 1.37 9.32
C PHE A 105 9.39 0.78 9.32
N ILE A 106 9.72 -0.06 10.32
CA ILE A 106 11.03 -0.72 10.37
C ILE A 106 11.21 -1.64 9.15
N LEU A 107 10.20 -2.45 8.85
CA LEU A 107 10.24 -3.36 7.71
C LEU A 107 10.30 -2.60 6.38
N GLY A 108 9.47 -1.57 6.20
CA GLY A 108 9.47 -0.72 5.01
C GLY A 108 10.81 -0.01 4.81
N SER A 109 11.40 0.52 5.89
CA SER A 109 12.75 1.11 5.87
C SER A 109 13.82 0.12 5.42
N ALA A 110 13.73 -1.14 5.86
CA ALA A 110 14.65 -2.19 5.40
C ALA A 110 14.48 -2.50 3.90
N MET A 111 13.25 -2.52 3.38
CA MET A 111 12.99 -2.79 1.95
C MET A 111 13.52 -1.67 1.04
N LEU A 112 13.48 -0.42 1.51
CA LEU A 112 13.99 0.75 0.77
C LEU A 112 15.52 0.71 0.54
N ARG A 113 16.25 -0.18 1.23
CA ARG A 113 17.70 -0.40 1.02
C ARG A 113 18.03 -1.19 -0.24
N TYR A 114 17.04 -1.80 -0.89
CA TYR A 114 17.21 -2.49 -2.17
C TYR A 114 16.77 -1.58 -3.32
N TYR A 115 17.46 -1.63 -4.46
CA TYR A 115 17.12 -0.81 -5.62
C TYR A 115 15.81 -1.31 -6.26
N VAL A 116 15.01 -0.38 -6.81
CA VAL A 116 13.68 -0.67 -7.35
C VAL A 116 13.66 -1.76 -8.43
N ASP A 117 14.69 -1.85 -9.28
CA ASP A 117 14.77 -2.81 -10.39
C ASP A 117 15.72 -3.99 -10.10
N ILE A 118 15.75 -4.47 -8.86
CA ILE A 118 16.54 -5.64 -8.45
C ILE A 118 16.20 -6.93 -9.24
N ASP A 119 15.01 -6.98 -9.84
CA ASP A 119 14.52 -8.10 -10.67
C ASP A 119 14.98 -8.02 -12.13
N LYS A 120 15.39 -6.84 -12.61
CA LYS A 120 15.72 -6.61 -14.02
C LYS A 120 17.22 -6.43 -14.28
N ILE A 121 17.96 -5.90 -13.31
CA ILE A 121 19.38 -5.57 -13.46
C ILE A 121 20.20 -6.39 -12.46
N PRO A 122 21.25 -7.09 -12.90
CA PRO A 122 22.09 -7.87 -11.99
C PRO A 122 22.87 -6.91 -11.08
N ALA A 123 23.05 -7.29 -9.81
CA ALA A 123 23.58 -6.40 -8.76
C ALA A 123 24.98 -5.83 -9.04
N ASN A 124 25.75 -6.47 -9.93
CA ASN A 124 27.08 -6.04 -10.38
C ASN A 124 27.04 -4.87 -11.38
N GLU A 125 25.90 -4.61 -12.02
CA GLU A 125 25.71 -3.50 -12.98
C GLU A 125 25.04 -2.28 -12.33
N ILE A 126 24.64 -2.38 -11.06
CA ILE A 126 24.04 -1.27 -10.31
C ILE A 126 25.17 -0.33 -9.85
N VAL A 127 25.39 0.74 -10.61
CA VAL A 127 26.39 1.79 -10.31
C VAL A 127 25.91 2.74 -9.21
N LEU A 128 24.62 2.71 -8.86
CA LEU A 128 24.04 3.61 -7.87
C LEU A 128 24.23 3.10 -6.44
N THR A 129 24.57 4.02 -5.55
CA THR A 129 24.63 3.78 -4.10
C THR A 129 23.35 4.29 -3.43
N PRO A 130 22.96 3.76 -2.25
CA PRO A 130 21.82 4.28 -1.48
C PRO A 130 21.95 5.75 -1.05
N SER A 131 23.13 6.34 -1.17
CA SER A 131 23.40 7.76 -0.89
C SER A 131 23.11 8.66 -2.09
N ASP A 132 22.93 8.10 -3.30
CA ASP A 132 22.64 8.89 -4.48
C ASP A 132 21.18 9.38 -4.47
N PRO A 133 20.91 10.64 -4.84
CA PRO A 133 19.55 11.21 -4.85
C PRO A 133 18.62 10.54 -5.87
N ARG A 134 19.19 9.75 -6.80
CA ARG A 134 18.45 8.95 -7.79
C ARG A 134 18.04 7.58 -7.26
N TRP A 135 18.43 7.24 -6.03
CA TRP A 135 18.08 5.98 -5.40
C TRP A 135 16.58 5.93 -5.08
N ILE A 136 15.87 5.05 -5.76
CA ILE A 136 14.49 4.71 -5.45
C ILE A 136 14.52 3.29 -4.89
N GLY A 137 14.19 3.17 -3.60
CA GLY A 137 14.14 1.87 -2.94
C GLY A 137 13.00 0.99 -3.48
N ALA A 138 13.09 -0.31 -3.29
CA ALA A 138 12.11 -1.31 -3.72
C ALA A 138 10.81 -1.25 -2.91
N TRP A 139 10.06 -0.15 -3.05
CA TRP A 139 8.79 0.12 -2.37
C TRP A 139 7.73 -0.96 -2.63
N TRP A 140 7.72 -1.52 -3.84
CA TRP A 140 6.76 -2.54 -4.27
C TRP A 140 6.87 -3.84 -3.46
N MET A 141 8.05 -4.16 -2.91
CA MET A 141 8.27 -5.33 -2.06
C MET A 141 7.37 -5.29 -0.82
N GLY A 142 7.05 -4.09 -0.31
CA GLY A 142 6.15 -3.92 0.82
C GLY A 142 4.77 -4.55 0.58
N TYR A 143 4.22 -4.41 -0.64
CA TYR A 143 2.91 -5.01 -0.96
C TYR A 143 2.96 -6.53 -1.01
N ILE A 144 4.05 -7.11 -1.53
CA ILE A 144 4.21 -8.57 -1.60
C ILE A 144 4.31 -9.15 -0.19
N VAL A 145 5.11 -8.53 0.68
CA VAL A 145 5.25 -8.97 2.06
C VAL A 145 3.93 -8.83 2.80
N ALA A 146 3.24 -7.68 2.68
CA ALA A 146 1.94 -7.47 3.30
C ALA A 146 0.89 -8.47 2.79
N ALA A 147 0.79 -8.68 1.48
CA ALA A 147 -0.12 -9.66 0.88
C ALA A 147 0.17 -11.08 1.37
N SER A 148 1.46 -11.45 1.48
CA SER A 148 1.86 -12.76 2.00
C SER A 148 1.48 -12.94 3.46
N VAL A 149 1.70 -11.93 4.31
CA VAL A 149 1.32 -11.98 5.73
C VAL A 149 -0.20 -12.12 5.87
N VAL A 150 -0.99 -11.36 5.11
CA VAL A 150 -2.45 -11.47 5.12
C VAL A 150 -2.91 -12.83 4.60
N ALA A 151 -2.29 -13.35 3.54
CA ALA A 151 -2.61 -14.68 3.03
C ALA A 151 -2.29 -15.78 4.03
N ILE A 152 -1.17 -15.71 4.74
CA ILE A 152 -0.82 -16.66 5.81
C ILE A 152 -1.80 -16.51 6.98
N ALA A 153 -2.15 -15.28 7.37
CA ALA A 153 -3.12 -15.03 8.44
C ALA A 153 -4.53 -15.50 8.10
N SER A 154 -4.89 -15.61 6.82
CA SER A 154 -6.19 -16.15 6.38
C SER A 154 -6.25 -17.69 6.45
N VAL A 155 -5.11 -18.39 6.35
CA VAL A 155 -5.06 -19.86 6.39
C VAL A 155 -5.75 -20.44 7.63
N PRO A 156 -5.46 -19.98 8.87
CA PRO A 156 -6.17 -20.46 10.06
C PRO A 156 -7.70 -20.32 9.97
N TYR A 157 -8.22 -19.24 9.39
CA TYR A 157 -9.66 -19.00 9.30
C TYR A 157 -10.40 -20.09 8.50
N PHE A 158 -9.74 -20.74 7.53
CA PHE A 158 -10.36 -21.84 6.78
C PHE A 158 -10.58 -23.10 7.63
N PHE A 159 -9.89 -23.23 8.77
CA PHE A 159 -10.02 -24.36 9.67
C PHE A 159 -10.98 -24.10 10.84
N PHE A 160 -11.56 -22.89 10.95
CA PHE A 160 -12.52 -22.59 12.01
C PHE A 160 -13.86 -23.32 11.77
N PRO A 161 -14.46 -23.92 12.81
CA PRO A 161 -15.79 -24.50 12.71
C PRO A 161 -16.84 -23.42 12.42
N ARG A 162 -17.91 -23.81 11.73
CA ARG A 162 -18.99 -22.87 11.31
C ARG A 162 -19.66 -22.16 12.48
N GLU A 163 -19.66 -22.79 13.66
CA GLU A 163 -20.21 -22.25 14.89
C GLU A 163 -19.16 -22.41 15.99
N MET A 164 -18.91 -21.33 16.73
CA MET A 164 -18.03 -21.35 17.90
C MET A 164 -18.90 -21.34 19.16
N PRO A 165 -18.68 -22.23 20.13
CA PRO A 165 -19.31 -22.10 21.44
C PRO A 165 -18.75 -20.88 22.17
N GLN A 166 -19.61 -20.18 22.93
CA GLN A 166 -19.18 -19.09 23.80
C GLN A 166 -18.32 -19.62 24.95
N GLU A 167 -17.31 -18.83 25.36
CA GLU A 167 -16.45 -19.11 26.52
C GLU A 167 -17.15 -18.82 27.86
#